data_AF-A0A2D4G6R3-F1
#
_entry.id   AF-A0A2D4G6R3-F1
#
_cell.length_a   1.000
_cell.length_b   1.000
_cell.length_c   1.000
_cell.angle_alpha   90.00
_cell.angle_beta   90.00
_cell.angle_gamma   90.00
#
_symmetry.space_group_name_H-M   'P 1'
#
loop_
_entity.id
_entity.type
_entity.pdbx_description
1 polymer ?
#
loop_
_entity_poly.entity_id
_entity_poly.type
_entity_poly.pdbx_seq_one_letter_code
_entity_poly.pdbx_strand_id
1 'polypeptide(L)'
;YTRYAMRNNLPREVHVRFTKKTMRTEIMQKATDDLLKYKGKNIIALKQIPRKVRDLRREYQFLTKMLIKKEVNYRWLIPEGSSGENKDTELTQLREQNYSIMNTFIRRSRRWEN
;
A
#
# COMPACT_ATOMS: atom_id res chain seq x y z
N TYR A 1 -8.45 -7.17 -13.39
CA TYR A 1 -7.22 -6.47 -13.79
C TYR A 1 -6.91 -5.36 -12.81
N THR A 2 -5.68 -5.24 -12.34
CA THR A 2 -5.24 -3.99 -11.72
C THR A 2 -5.03 -2.96 -12.83
N ARG A 3 -5.25 -1.66 -12.53
CA ARG A 3 -5.02 -0.58 -13.51
C ARG A 3 -3.56 -0.49 -13.95
N TYR A 4 -2.63 -1.10 -13.21
CA TYR A 4 -1.20 -1.04 -13.50
C TYR A 4 -0.88 -1.68 -14.85
N ALA A 5 -1.31 -2.93 -15.07
CA ALA A 5 -1.08 -3.59 -16.36
C ALA A 5 -1.73 -2.83 -17.54
N MET A 6 -2.94 -2.29 -17.35
CA MET A 6 -3.61 -1.51 -18.39
C MET A 6 -2.88 -0.20 -18.73
N ARG A 7 -2.40 0.53 -17.70
CA ARG A 7 -1.70 1.80 -17.89
C ARG A 7 -0.35 1.62 -18.59
N ASN A 8 0.33 0.51 -18.30
CA ASN A 8 1.68 0.24 -18.79
C ASN A 8 1.70 -0.73 -19.98
N ASN A 9 0.53 -1.05 -20.55
CA ASN A 9 0.37 -1.98 -21.66
C ASN A 9 1.07 -3.35 -21.43
N LEU A 10 0.94 -3.90 -20.23
CA LEU A 10 1.54 -5.16 -19.82
C LEU A 10 0.58 -6.34 -20.05
N PRO A 11 1.12 -7.56 -20.25
CA PRO A 11 0.31 -8.77 -20.27
C PRO A 11 -0.44 -9.00 -18.95
N ARG A 12 -1.38 -9.95 -18.95
CA ARG A 12 -2.21 -10.25 -17.78
C ARG A 12 -1.38 -10.50 -16.52
N GLU A 13 -1.82 -9.93 -15.40
CA GLU A 13 -1.18 -10.07 -14.09
C GLU A 13 -1.43 -11.46 -13.51
N VAL A 14 -0.38 -12.04 -12.91
CA VAL A 14 -0.47 -13.32 -12.19
C VAL A 14 -0.53 -13.06 -10.69
N HIS A 15 -1.52 -13.66 -10.03
CA HIS A 15 -1.66 -13.57 -8.57
C HIS A 15 -1.16 -14.86 -7.94
N VAL A 16 -0.09 -14.77 -7.15
CA VAL A 16 0.49 -15.91 -6.44
C VAL A 16 0.12 -15.82 -4.96
N ARG A 17 -0.49 -16.89 -4.44
CA ARG A 17 -0.76 -17.04 -3.01
C ARG A 17 0.36 -17.88 -2.40
N PHE A 18 1.09 -17.30 -1.46
CA PHE A 18 2.11 -18.00 -0.69
C PHE A 18 1.51 -18.62 0.57
N THR A 19 1.96 -19.82 0.92
CA THR A 19 1.58 -20.49 2.18
C THR A 19 2.28 -19.82 3.37
N LYS A 20 3.57 -19.50 3.24
CA LYS A 20 4.36 -18.84 4.28
C LYS A 20 4.49 -17.34 4.02
N LYS A 21 4.26 -16.53 5.05
CA LYS A 21 4.41 -15.06 4.99
C LYS A 21 5.87 -14.63 4.83
N THR A 22 6.81 -15.34 5.47
CA THR A 22 8.26 -15.06 5.42
C THR A 22 8.81 -15.12 4.01
N MET A 23 8.46 -16.16 3.26
CA MET A 23 8.85 -16.31 1.85
C MET A 23 8.32 -15.16 1.00
N ARG A 24 7.07 -14.73 1.22
CA ARG A 24 6.50 -13.58 0.52
C ARG A 24 7.30 -12.32 0.81
N THR A 25 7.67 -12.06 2.06
CA THR A 25 8.43 -10.86 2.44
C THR A 25 9.85 -10.88 1.88
N GLU A 26 10.53 -12.03 1.92
CA GLU A 26 11.88 -12.20 1.35
C GLU A 26 11.90 -11.95 -0.15
N ILE A 27 10.92 -12.52 -0.89
CA ILE A 27 10.80 -12.30 -2.34
C ILE A 27 10.53 -10.82 -2.64
N MET A 28 9.66 -10.16 -1.86
CA MET A 28 9.38 -8.74 -2.06
C MET A 28 10.60 -7.85 -1.77
N GLN A 29 11.41 -8.20 -0.76
CA GLN A 29 12.65 -7.49 -0.45
C GLN A 29 13.65 -7.64 -1.60
N LYS A 30 13.92 -8.89 -2.02
CA LYS A 30 14.80 -9.18 -3.16
C LYS A 30 14.34 -8.52 -4.45
N ALA A 31 13.03 -8.43 -4.69
CA ALA A 31 12.49 -7.76 -5.88
C ALA A 31 12.59 -6.22 -5.82
N THR A 32 12.81 -5.65 -4.63
CA THR A 32 13.06 -4.22 -4.46
C THR A 32 14.53 -3.90 -4.71
N ASP A 33 15.42 -4.77 -4.22
CA ASP A 33 16.87 -4.62 -4.34
C ASP A 33 17.35 -4.97 -5.76
N ASP A 34 16.88 -6.09 -6.30
CA ASP A 34 17.27 -6.63 -7.60
C ASP A 34 16.09 -6.74 -8.58
N LEU A 35 16.35 -6.39 -9.85
CA LEU A 35 15.37 -6.54 -10.91
C LEU A 35 15.23 -8.03 -11.28
N LEU A 36 14.07 -8.62 -10.99
CA LEU A 36 13.79 -10.01 -11.32
C LEU A 36 13.79 -10.22 -12.84
N LYS A 37 14.57 -11.19 -13.33
CA LYS A 37 14.63 -11.54 -14.75
C LYS A 37 14.17 -12.98 -14.98
N TYR A 38 13.33 -13.17 -15.98
CA TYR A 38 12.90 -14.49 -16.45
C TYR A 38 12.94 -14.53 -17.97
N LYS A 39 13.68 -15.50 -18.53
CA LYS A 39 13.84 -15.66 -19.99
C LYS A 39 14.22 -14.36 -20.70
N GLY A 40 15.15 -13.60 -20.12
CA GLY A 40 15.61 -12.31 -20.65
C GLY A 40 14.63 -11.14 -20.49
N LYS A 41 13.46 -11.35 -19.87
CA LYS A 41 12.46 -10.31 -19.62
C LYS A 41 12.45 -9.91 -18.15
N ASN A 42 12.28 -8.62 -17.90
CA ASN A 42 12.16 -8.09 -16.54
C ASN A 42 10.75 -8.37 -16.01
N ILE A 43 10.67 -8.89 -14.79
CA ILE A 43 9.44 -9.13 -14.04
C ILE A 43 9.35 -8.09 -12.94
N ILE A 44 8.17 -7.50 -12.80
CA ILE A 44 7.85 -6.58 -11.72
C ILE A 44 6.93 -7.32 -10.73
N ALA A 45 7.37 -7.44 -9.48
CA ALA A 45 6.57 -7.98 -8.40
C ALA A 45 5.91 -6.84 -7.61
N LEU A 46 4.58 -6.89 -7.45
CA LEU A 46 3.82 -5.87 -6.71
C LEU A 46 3.11 -6.48 -5.51
N LYS A 47 3.06 -5.75 -4.39
CA LYS A 47 2.27 -6.15 -3.22
C LYS A 47 0.78 -6.06 -3.57
N GLN A 48 0.07 -7.18 -3.50
CA GLN A 48 -1.39 -7.18 -3.63
C GLN A 48 -2.03 -6.41 -2.47
N ILE A 49 -2.84 -5.40 -2.80
CA ILE A 49 -3.66 -4.64 -1.86
C ILE A 49 -5.13 -5.01 -2.08
N PRO A 50 -5.88 -5.38 -1.01
CA PRO A 50 -7.31 -5.64 -1.09
C PRO A 50 -8.08 -4.45 -1.67
N ARG A 51 -9.17 -4.74 -2.39
CA ARG A 51 -9.98 -3.69 -3.06
C ARG A 51 -10.56 -2.68 -2.06
N LYS A 52 -11.10 -3.13 -0.93
CA LYS A 52 -11.62 -2.26 0.14
C LYS A 52 -10.57 -1.24 0.63
N VAL A 53 -9.36 -1.70 0.93
CA VAL A 53 -8.24 -0.83 1.36
C VAL A 53 -7.85 0.17 0.26
N ARG A 54 -7.89 -0.26 -1.01
CA ARG A 54 -7.59 0.61 -2.15
C ARG A 54 -8.63 1.73 -2.30
N ASP A 55 -9.90 1.42 -2.10
CA ASP A 55 -10.98 2.40 -2.21
C ASP A 55 -10.92 3.41 -1.05
N LEU A 56 -10.66 2.97 0.18
CA LEU A 56 -10.38 3.88 1.31
C LEU A 56 -9.22 4.83 1.02
N ARG A 57 -8.10 4.33 0.47
CA ARG A 57 -6.94 5.17 0.12
C ARG A 57 -7.26 6.21 -0.96
N ARG A 58 -8.30 6.01 -1.79
CA ARG A 58 -8.70 7.01 -2.79
C ARG A 58 -9.33 8.24 -2.14
N GLU A 59 -10.10 8.06 -1.08
CA GLU A 59 -10.71 9.18 -0.34
C GLU A 59 -9.64 10.16 0.15
N TYR A 60 -8.48 9.65 0.55
CA TYR A 60 -7.35 10.44 1.04
C TYR A 60 -6.31 10.79 -0.03
N GLN A 61 -6.62 10.63 -1.32
CA GLN A 61 -5.66 10.91 -2.39
C GLN A 61 -5.18 12.37 -2.36
N PHE A 62 -6.05 13.31 -1.97
CA PHE A 62 -5.69 14.73 -1.83
C PHE A 62 -4.57 14.95 -0.80
N LEU A 63 -4.62 14.25 0.34
CA LEU A 63 -3.59 14.33 1.39
C LEU A 63 -2.27 13.79 0.89
N THR A 64 -2.27 12.65 0.19
CA THR A 64 -1.02 12.10 -0.37
C THR A 64 -0.34 13.07 -1.34
N LYS A 65 -1.12 13.79 -2.16
CA LYS A 65 -0.56 14.82 -3.05
C LYS A 65 0.08 15.97 -2.26
N MET A 66 -0.55 16.42 -1.17
CA MET A 66 0.01 17.45 -0.30
C MET A 66 1.27 16.98 0.43
N LEU A 67 1.28 15.76 0.95
CA LEU A 67 2.43 15.17 1.64
C LEU A 67 3.64 15.03 0.70
N ILE A 68 3.39 14.54 -0.52
CA ILE A 68 4.43 14.47 -1.58
C ILE A 68 4.95 15.86 -1.91
N LYS A 69 4.07 16.86 -2.04
CA LYS A 69 4.48 18.26 -2.31
C LYS A 69 5.32 18.87 -1.19
N LYS A 70 5.07 18.49 0.07
CA LYS A 70 5.82 18.94 1.24
C LYS A 70 7.04 18.06 1.56
N GLU A 71 7.38 17.10 0.70
CA GLU A 71 8.47 16.13 0.89
C GLU A 71 8.41 15.37 2.24
N VAL A 72 7.22 15.22 2.81
CA VAL A 72 7.03 14.50 4.07
C VAL A 72 6.99 13.01 3.77
N ASN A 73 7.94 12.27 4.34
CA ASN A 73 7.92 10.82 4.27
C ASN A 73 6.70 10.27 5.02
N TYR A 74 5.82 9.58 4.31
CA TYR A 74 4.65 8.94 4.88
C TYR A 74 4.57 7.48 4.46
N ARG A 75 4.14 6.62 5.39
CA ARG A 75 3.95 5.20 5.14
C ARG A 75 2.52 4.82 5.51
N TRP A 76 1.82 4.18 4.58
CA TRP A 76 0.53 3.57 4.88
C TRP A 76 0.74 2.42 5.87
N LEU A 77 0.30 2.61 7.11
CA LEU A 77 0.23 1.52 8.08
C LEU A 77 -0.85 0.54 7.61
N ILE A 78 -0.42 -0.71 7.41
CA ILE A 78 -1.32 -1.85 7.27
C ILE A 78 -1.10 -2.60 8.59
N PRO A 79 -2.15 -2.90 9.39
CA PRO A 79 -1.96 -3.62 10.62
C PRO A 79 -1.47 -5.00 10.23
N GLU A 80 -0.30 -5.34 10.73
CA GLU A 80 0.21 -6.70 10.61
C GLU A 80 -0.30 -7.48 11.83
N GLY A 81 -1.57 -7.86 11.79
CA GLY A 81 -2.28 -8.68 12.79
C GLY A 81 -3.74 -8.80 12.34
N SER A 82 -4.40 -9.94 12.29
CA SER A 82 -4.10 -11.28 12.82
C SER A 82 -4.89 -12.30 11.98
N SER A 83 -4.44 -13.56 11.91
CA SER A 83 -5.27 -14.64 11.37
C SER A 83 -6.63 -14.65 12.07
N GLY A 84 -7.71 -14.78 11.30
CA GLY A 84 -8.90 -15.44 11.81
C GLY A 84 -10.19 -14.66 11.70
N GLU A 85 -10.47 -13.73 12.60
CA GLU A 85 -11.86 -13.68 13.06
C GLU A 85 -12.71 -12.50 12.56
N ASN A 86 -12.20 -11.30 12.26
CA ASN A 86 -13.09 -10.21 11.82
C ASN A 86 -12.43 -9.20 10.86
N LYS A 87 -12.49 -9.50 9.54
CA LYS A 87 -11.95 -8.62 8.48
C LYS A 87 -12.57 -7.22 8.47
N ASP A 88 -13.80 -7.05 8.95
CA ASP A 88 -14.49 -5.75 8.99
C ASP A 88 -14.09 -4.91 10.22
N THR A 89 -13.74 -5.56 11.34
CA THR A 89 -13.22 -4.88 12.54
C THR A 89 -11.79 -4.36 12.31
N GLU A 90 -10.95 -5.14 11.63
CA GLU A 90 -9.58 -4.72 11.26
C GLU A 90 -9.57 -3.51 10.30
N LEU A 91 -10.52 -3.46 9.36
CA LEU A 91 -10.67 -2.32 8.45
C LEU A 91 -11.19 -1.06 9.16
N THR A 92 -12.06 -1.24 10.15
CA THR A 92 -12.56 -0.15 11.00
C THR A 92 -11.44 0.40 11.90
N GLN A 93 -10.66 -0.47 12.53
CA GLN A 93 -9.47 -0.09 13.31
C GLN A 93 -8.44 0.63 12.44
N LEU A 94 -8.22 0.16 11.20
CA LEU A 94 -7.37 0.87 10.24
C LEU A 94 -7.89 2.26 9.92
N ARG A 95 -9.19 2.36 9.71
CA ARG A 95 -9.84 3.62 9.38
C ARG A 95 -9.67 4.60 10.54
N GLU A 96 -9.89 4.17 11.77
CA GLU A 96 -9.71 4.96 13.00
C GLU A 96 -8.25 5.37 13.25
N GLN A 97 -7.30 4.44 13.13
CA GLN A 97 -5.87 4.74 13.28
C GLN A 97 -5.39 5.73 12.21
N ASN A 98 -5.78 5.52 10.96
CA ASN A 98 -5.45 6.46 9.88
C ASN A 98 -6.12 7.82 10.12
N TYR A 99 -7.40 7.89 10.52
CA TYR A 99 -8.04 9.16 10.87
C TYR A 99 -7.35 9.86 12.05
N SER A 100 -6.90 9.13 13.07
CA SER A 100 -6.20 9.70 14.23
C SER A 100 -4.84 10.30 13.87
N ILE A 101 -4.03 9.57 13.09
CA ILE A 101 -2.74 10.05 12.57
C ILE A 101 -2.96 11.26 11.63
N MET A 102 -4.02 11.23 10.81
CA MET A 102 -4.33 12.31 9.88
C MET A 102 -4.86 13.57 10.61
N ASN A 103 -5.70 13.43 11.64
CA ASN A 103 -6.20 14.55 12.42
C ASN A 103 -5.10 15.23 13.24
N THR A 104 -4.16 14.44 13.78
CA THR A 104 -2.96 14.99 14.44
C THR A 104 -2.06 15.70 13.45
N PHE A 105 -1.87 15.17 12.24
CA PHE A 105 -1.10 15.84 11.19
C PHE A 105 -1.76 17.13 10.70
N ILE A 106 -3.08 17.14 10.45
CA ILE A 106 -3.83 18.33 10.02
C ILE A 106 -3.81 19.42 11.11
N ARG A 107 -4.01 19.05 12.39
CA ARG A 107 -3.89 19.99 13.51
C ARG A 107 -2.48 20.57 13.64
N ARG A 108 -1.43 19.76 13.42
CA ARG A 108 -0.05 20.25 13.41
C ARG A 108 0.21 21.13 12.19
N SER A 109 -0.28 20.79 10.99
CA SER A 109 -0.10 21.59 9.77
C SER A 109 -0.73 22.99 9.87
N ARG A 110 -1.89 23.14 10.51
CA ARG A 110 -2.49 24.47 10.78
C ARG A 110 -1.65 25.35 11.70
N ARG A 111 -0.74 24.77 12.49
CA ARG A 111 0.20 25.52 13.35
C ARG A 111 1.39 26.09 12.57
N TRP A 112 1.65 25.60 11.34
CA TRP A 112 2.72 26.08 10.46
C TRP A 112 2.24 27.11 9.42
N GLU A 113 0.98 27.54 9.50
CA GLU A 113 0.39 28.58 8.64
C GLU A 113 0.44 29.99 9.28
N ASN A 114 1.17 30.16 10.40
CA ASN A 114 1.46 31.45 11.04
C ASN A 114 2.95 31.79 10.94
#